data_AF-A0A7J9RK47-F1
#
_entry.id   AF-A0A7J9RK47-F1
#
_cell.length_a   1.000
_cell.length_b   1.000
_cell.length_c   1.000
_cell.angle_alpha   90.00
_cell.angle_beta   90.00
_cell.angle_gamma   90.00
#
_symmetry.space_group_name_H-M   'P 1'
#
loop_
_entity.id
_entity.type
_entity.pdbx_description
1 polymer ?
#
loop_
_entity_poly.entity_id
_entity_poly.type
_entity_poly.pdbx_seq_one_letter_code
_entity_poly.pdbx_strand_id
1 'polypeptide(L)' 'MRTVWFMTGNSGKVREAKHALEPLGFDVRQLLIDGVEISEPQCDDLEDVARSKLEQAQQYLPNPSDALMVEDAGLFVDA' A
#
# COMPACT_ATOMS: atom_id res chain seq x y z
N MET A 1 -18.03 -4.78 7.28
CA MET A 1 -17.02 -3.86 6.69
C MET A 1 -15.76 -4.67 6.48
N ARG A 2 -15.13 -4.59 5.31
CA ARG A 2 -13.88 -5.32 5.02
C ARG A 2 -12.69 -4.39 5.31
N THR A 3 -11.68 -4.87 6.03
CA THR A 3 -10.48 -4.08 6.31
C THR A 3 -9.58 -4.06 5.09
N VAL A 4 -9.07 -2.88 4.75
CA VAL A 4 -8.00 -2.69 3.77
C VAL A 4 -6.81 -2.08 4.51
N TRP A 5 -5.74 -2.83 4.64
CA TRP A 5 -4.47 -2.34 5.18
C TRP A 5 -3.72 -1.60 4.08
N PHE A 6 -3.52 -0.31 4.25
CA PHE A 6 -2.76 0.53 3.32
C PHE A 6 -1.35 0.73 3.86
N MET A 7 -0.38 0.07 3.23
CA MET A 7 1.04 0.26 3.55
C MET A 7 1.53 1.59 2.99
N THR A 8 1.52 2.61 3.83
CA THR A 8 2.06 3.93 3.51
C THR A 8 2.43 4.68 4.77
N GLY A 9 3.53 5.43 4.76
CA GLY A 9 3.87 6.37 5.82
C GLY A 9 3.06 7.68 5.77
N ASN A 10 2.36 7.95 4.66
CA ASN A 10 1.65 9.21 4.46
C ASN A 10 0.22 9.16 5.00
N SER A 11 -0.01 9.76 6.16
CA SER A 11 -1.35 9.84 6.78
C SER A 11 -2.39 10.57 5.91
N GLY A 12 -1.97 11.47 5.02
CA GLY A 12 -2.84 12.15 4.06
C GLY A 12 -3.47 11.16 3.07
N LYS A 13 -2.65 10.29 2.48
CA LYS A 13 -3.11 9.22 1.57
C LYS A 13 -4.10 8.28 2.24
N VAL A 14 -3.88 7.95 3.52
CA VAL A 14 -4.82 7.12 4.30
C VAL A 14 -6.17 7.82 4.44
N ARG A 15 -6.18 9.13 4.75
CA ARG A 15 -7.44 9.90 4.87
C ARG A 15 -8.19 9.97 3.54
N GLU A 16 -7.48 10.22 2.44
CA GLU A 16 -8.06 10.25 1.09
C GLU A 16 -8.64 8.89 0.68
N ALA A 17 -7.87 7.81 0.86
CA ALA A 17 -8.32 6.46 0.57
C ALA A 17 -9.53 6.05 1.43
N LYS A 18 -9.52 6.40 2.72
CA LYS A 18 -10.66 6.15 3.61
C LYS A 18 -11.90 6.88 3.12
N HIS A 19 -11.79 8.17 2.81
CA HIS A 19 -12.91 8.97 2.29
C HIS A 19 -13.49 8.38 0.99
N ALA A 20 -12.64 7.88 0.09
CA ALA A 20 -13.05 7.29 -1.17
C ALA A 20 -13.69 5.90 -1.03
N LEU A 21 -13.19 5.06 -0.11
CA LEU A 21 -13.57 3.64 -0.02
C LEU A 21 -14.59 3.33 1.07
N GLU A 22 -14.77 4.20 2.07
CA GLU A 22 -15.78 4.05 3.13
C GLU A 22 -17.22 3.92 2.57
N PRO A 23 -17.66 4.71 1.56
CA PRO A 23 -18.98 4.54 0.95
C PRO A 23 -19.20 3.17 0.29
N LEU A 24 -18.11 2.48 -0.08
CA LEU A 24 -18.13 1.14 -0.68
C LEU A 24 -18.10 0.02 0.38
N GLY A 25 -18.06 0.36 1.68
CA GLY A 25 -18.09 -0.60 2.78
C GLY A 25 -16.72 -1.13 3.22
N PHE A 26 -15.64 -0.42 2.88
CA PHE A 26 -14.27 -0.71 3.33
C PHE A 26 -13.85 0.17 4.50
N ASP A 27 -13.08 -0.42 5.42
CA ASP A 27 -12.38 0.31 6.49
C ASP A 27 -10.89 0.35 6.16
N VAL A 28 -10.41 1.49 5.69
CA VAL A 28 -8.99 1.68 5.33
C VAL A 28 -8.20 2.02 6.58
N ARG A 29 -7.17 1.21 6.87
CA ARG A 29 -6.27 1.37 8.02
C ARG A 29 -4.84 1.49 7.56
N GLN A 30 -4.07 2.36 8.22
CA GLN A 30 -2.65 2.49 7.93
C GLN A 30 -1.90 1.25 8.41
N LEU A 31 -1.07 0.69 7.55
CA LEU A 31 -0.11 -0.36 7.90
C LEU A 31 1.28 0.27 7.99
N LEU A 32 1.86 0.24 9.18
CA LEU A 32 3.25 0.59 9.45
C LEU A 32 3.99 -0.68 9.86
N ILE A 33 5.14 -0.93 9.25
CA ILE A 33 5.97 -2.10 9.54
C ILE A 33 7.27 -1.59 10.15
N ASP A 34 7.37 -1.65 11.48
CA ASP A 34 8.53 -1.12 12.19
C ASP A 34 9.75 -2.02 12.04
N GLY A 35 10.92 -1.42 11.79
CA GLY A 35 12.20 -2.13 11.73
C GLY A 35 12.39 -2.99 10.49
N VAL A 36 11.52 -2.88 9.48
CA VAL A 36 11.64 -3.58 8.20
C VAL A 36 11.79 -2.55 7.09
N GLU A 37 12.86 -2.68 6.31
CA GLU A 37 13.02 -1.93 5.08
C GLU A 37 12.29 -2.69 3.96
N ILE A 38 11.24 -2.07 3.42
CA ILE A 38 10.57 -2.59 2.22
C ILE A 38 11.39 -2.14 1.02
N SER A 39 11.97 -3.11 0.31
CA SER A 39 12.82 -2.83 -0.85
C SER A 39 11.98 -2.45 -2.05
N GLU A 40 12.29 -1.32 -2.67
CA GLU A 40 11.71 -0.91 -3.95
C GLU A 40 12.68 -1.29 -5.07
N PRO A 41 12.33 -2.27 -5.93
CA PRO A 41 13.18 -2.62 -7.06
C PRO A 41 13.36 -1.41 -7.99
N GLN A 42 14.57 -1.23 -8.51
CA GLN A 42 14.82 -0.26 -9.57
C GLN A 42 14.35 -0.89 -10.88
N CYS A 43 13.13 -0.58 -11.30
CA CYS A 43 12.53 -1.03 -12.55
C CYS A 43 11.79 0.11 -13.25
N ASP A 44 11.61 -0.03 -14.56
CA ASP A 44 10.97 0.99 -15.39
C ASP A 44 9.44 1.01 -15.24
N ASP A 45 8.86 -0.01 -14.58
CA ASP A 45 7.43 -0.18 -14.38
C ASP A 45 7.04 -0.05 -12.90
N LEU A 46 6.12 0.87 -12.61
CA LEU A 46 5.55 1.04 -11.26
C LEU A 46 4.77 -0.20 -10.81
N GLU A 47 4.20 -0.99 -11.72
CA GLU A 47 3.49 -2.22 -11.37
C GLU A 47 4.42 -3.22 -10.68
N ASP A 48 5.65 -3.38 -11.18
CA ASP A 48 6.64 -4.29 -10.61
C ASP A 48 7.07 -3.83 -9.20
N VAL A 49 7.24 -2.51 -9.01
CA VAL A 49 7.52 -1.94 -7.68
C VAL A 49 6.35 -2.22 -6.72
N ALA A 50 5.12 -1.94 -7.15
CA ALA A 50 3.93 -2.16 -6.33
C ALA A 50 3.74 -3.64 -5.97
N ARG A 51 3.93 -4.56 -6.91
CA ARG A 51 3.84 -6.00 -6.69
C ARG A 51 4.87 -6.47 -5.68
N SER A 52 6.13 -6.04 -5.83
CA SER A 52 7.20 -6.39 -4.88
C SER A 52 6.88 -5.91 -3.46
N LYS A 53 6.34 -4.69 -3.32
CA LYS A 53 5.91 -4.13 -2.03
C LYS A 53 4.76 -4.94 -1.41
N LEU A 54 3.78 -5.37 -2.21
CA LEU A 54 2.67 -6.22 -1.74
C LEU A 54 3.18 -7.56 -1.20
N GLU A 55 4.06 -8.23 -1.94
CA GLU A 55 4.63 -9.54 -1.57
C GLU A 55 5.43 -9.45 -0.26
N GLN A 56 6.26 -8.42 -0.11
CA GLN A 56 7.02 -8.19 1.11
C GLN A 56 6.12 -7.90 2.31
N ALA A 57 5.06 -7.11 2.12
CA ALA A 57 4.18 -6.64 3.19
C ALA A 57 3.12 -7.67 3.63
N GLN A 58 2.76 -8.64 2.79
CA GLN A 58 1.67 -9.59 3.05
C GLN A 58 1.85 -10.38 4.37
N GLN A 59 3.09 -10.74 4.70
CA GLN A 59 3.41 -11.50 5.92
C GLN A 59 3.20 -10.70 7.21
N TYR A 60 3.06 -9.37 7.12
CA TYR A 60 2.91 -8.47 8.26
C TYR A 60 1.44 -8.07 8.52
N LEU A 61 0.50 -8.61 7.74
CA LEU A 61 -0.92 -8.37 7.97
C LEU A 61 -1.37 -8.94 9.32
N PRO A 62 -2.11 -8.18 10.14
CA PRO A 62 -2.68 -8.71 11.39
C PRO A 62 -3.62 -9.90 11.17
N ASN A 63 -4.27 -9.96 10.02
CA ASN A 63 -5.03 -11.10 9.55
C ASN A 63 -4.69 -11.37 8.07
N PRO A 64 -4.18 -12.56 7.71
CA PRO A 64 -3.82 -12.90 6.33
C PRO A 64 -4.99 -12.85 5.33
N SER A 65 -6.23 -12.86 5.81
CA SER A 65 -7.44 -12.79 4.98
C SER A 65 -7.91 -11.34 4.72
N ASP A 66 -7.30 -10.35 5.37
CA ASP A 66 -7.61 -8.94 5.12
C ASP A 66 -7.01 -8.50 3.77
N ALA A 67 -7.57 -7.45 3.19
CA ALA A 67 -7.01 -6.86 1.97
C ALA A 67 -5.77 -6.02 2.31
N LEU A 68 -4.80 -6.03 1.40
CA LEU A 68 -3.60 -5.19 1.44
C LEU A 68 -3.58 -4.27 0.22
N MET A 69 -3.16 -3.03 0.43
CA MET A 69 -3.02 -2.02 -0.60
C MET A 69 -1.68 -1.30 -0.44
N VAL A 70 -1.06 -1.00 -1.57
CA VAL A 70 0.13 -0.14 -1.68
C VAL A 70 -0.16 0.89 -2.76
N GLU A 71 0.60 1.97 -2.76
CA GLU A 71 0.59 2.92 -3.86
C GLU A 71 2.04 3.36 -4.12
N ASP A 72 2.33 3.55 -5.40
CA ASP A 72 3.61 4.03 -5.89
C ASP A 72 3.38 5.05 -6.99
N ALA A 73 4.24 6.08 -7.04
CA ALA A 73 4.14 7.18 -7.99
C ALA A 73 5.53 7.70 -8.31
N GLY A 74 5.86 7.77 -9.60
CA GLY A 74 7.14 8.24 -10.10
C GLY A 74 6.98 9.28 -11.21
N LEU A 75 7.99 10.12 -11.39
CA LEU A 75 8.13 10.99 -12.55
C LEU A 75 9.04 10.29 -13.56
N PHE A 76 8.50 9.97 -14.73
CA PHE A 76 9.23 9.38 -15.85
C PHE A 76 9.50 10.48 -16.87
N VAL A 77 10.77 10.65 -17.25
CA VAL A 77 11.20 11.63 -18.25
C VAL A 77 11.94 10.90 -19.35
N ASP A 78 11.35 10.91 -20.55
CA ASP A 78 12.01 10.39 -21.74
C ASP A 78 13.23 11.26 -22.10
N ALA A 79 14.28 10.63 -22.64
CA ALA A 79 15.55 11.27 -22.99
C ALA A 79 15.47 12.19 -24.22
#